data_AF-X1I5P6-F1
#
_entry.id   AF-X1I5P6-F1
#
_cell.length_a   1.000
_cell.length_b   1.000
_cell.length_c   1.000
_cell.angle_alpha   90.00
_cell.angle_beta   90.00
_cell.angle_gamma   90.00
#
_symmetry.space_group_name_H-M   'P 1'
#
loop_
_entity.id
_entity.type
_entity.pdbx_description
1 polymer ?
#
loop_
_entity_poly.entity_id
_entity_poly.type
_entity_poly.pdbx_seq_one_letter_code
_entity_poly.pdbx_strand_id
1 'polypeptide(L)'
;AFIFYYKALEEAPVSLVSPVASSAVIISVLIGVFVFKNPITNIQIASICSITIGIILLTIKDFRFTEKQKSNWFIPALYAMIGWGIWGGFSGIAVKIVKPININLFFAFLALPIWIAYYLITGRLRKRGENRTTRHTLPPRKDYLFAVGSALVSSTGSILYYIAVNLSYVSLVIPVCNLYPLISVIYDVFNKNYPKLHQWIGIIMIITGLFFIQR
;
A
#
# COMPACT_ATOMS: atom_id res chain seq x y z
N ALA A 1 -10.45 0.38 -2.14
CA ALA A 1 -9.28 -0.13 -1.40
C ALA A 1 -9.09 0.57 -0.06
N PHE A 2 -8.82 1.88 -0.02
CA PHE A 2 -8.52 2.61 1.23
C PHE A 2 -9.56 2.43 2.35
N ILE A 3 -10.86 2.57 2.06
CA ILE A 3 -11.92 2.40 3.08
C ILE A 3 -11.85 1.01 3.73
N PHE A 4 -11.69 -0.05 2.93
CA PHE A 4 -11.57 -1.41 3.44
C PHE A 4 -10.25 -1.63 4.19
N TYR A 5 -9.15 -1.03 3.73
CA TYR A 5 -7.87 -1.10 4.43
C TYR A 5 -7.95 -0.48 5.83
N TYR A 6 -8.53 0.71 5.95
CA TYR A 6 -8.72 1.35 7.25
C TYR A 6 -9.68 0.56 8.15
N LYS A 7 -10.77 0.03 7.60
CA LYS A 7 -11.66 -0.86 8.35
C LYS A 7 -10.94 -2.10 8.88
N ALA A 8 -10.05 -2.70 8.10
CA ALA A 8 -9.24 -3.82 8.57
C ALA A 8 -8.27 -3.42 9.70
N LEU A 9 -7.68 -2.21 9.63
CA LEU A 9 -6.79 -1.68 10.65
C LEU A 9 -7.50 -1.31 11.97
N GLU A 10 -8.81 -1.03 11.95
CA GLU A 10 -9.61 -0.84 13.16
C GLU A 10 -9.79 -2.15 13.95
N GLU A 11 -9.76 -3.29 13.25
CA GLU A 11 -10.07 -4.61 13.80
C GLU A 11 -8.82 -5.48 14.04
N ALA A 12 -7.69 -5.19 13.39
CA ALA A 12 -6.46 -5.96 13.48
C ALA A 12 -5.20 -5.07 13.43
N PRO A 13 -4.09 -5.50 14.05
CA PRO A 13 -2.83 -4.77 14.01
C PRO A 13 -2.25 -4.71 12.59
N VAL A 14 -1.48 -3.65 12.34
CA VAL A 14 -0.79 -3.42 11.05
C VAL A 14 0.07 -4.61 10.64
N SER A 15 0.68 -5.34 11.58
CA SER A 15 1.50 -6.53 11.31
C SER A 15 0.73 -7.69 10.65
N LEU A 16 -0.60 -7.74 10.76
CA LEU A 16 -1.47 -8.73 10.10
C LEU A 16 -2.08 -8.19 8.81
N VAL A 17 -2.53 -6.94 8.80
CA VAL A 17 -3.20 -6.34 7.63
C VAL A 17 -2.21 -5.98 6.53
N SER A 18 -1.01 -5.50 6.91
CA SER A 18 -0.02 -5.02 5.95
C SER A 18 0.56 -6.12 5.05
N PRO A 19 0.86 -7.35 5.52
CA PRO A 19 1.28 -8.42 4.62
C PRO A 19 0.20 -8.80 3.59
N VAL A 20 -1.08 -8.82 4.00
CA VAL A 20 -2.21 -9.09 3.10
C VAL A 20 -2.33 -7.99 2.05
N ALA A 21 -2.24 -6.74 2.47
CA ALA A 21 -2.23 -5.59 1.56
C ALA A 21 -1.06 -5.63 0.56
N SER A 22 0.16 -5.97 1.02
CA SER A 22 1.35 -6.06 0.17
C SER A 22 1.24 -7.15 -0.90
N SER A 23 0.45 -8.21 -0.67
CA SER A 23 0.16 -9.22 -1.68
C SER A 23 -0.65 -8.70 -2.88
N ALA A 24 -1.16 -7.46 -2.84
CA ALA A 24 -1.78 -6.80 -3.99
C ALA A 24 -0.85 -6.75 -5.22
N VAL A 25 0.47 -6.74 -5.00
CA VAL A 25 1.49 -6.81 -6.07
C VAL A 25 1.25 -8.00 -6.99
N ILE A 26 0.88 -9.16 -6.44
CA ILE A 26 0.66 -10.39 -7.21
C ILE A 26 -0.43 -10.14 -8.26
N ILE A 27 -1.56 -9.54 -7.86
CA ILE A 27 -2.66 -9.24 -8.78
C ILE A 27 -2.22 -8.25 -9.85
N SER A 28 -1.52 -7.18 -9.49
CA SER A 28 -1.07 -6.19 -10.48
C SER A 28 -0.08 -6.77 -11.49
N VAL A 29 0.82 -7.64 -11.04
CA VAL A 29 1.77 -8.36 -11.89
C VAL A 29 1.01 -9.28 -12.84
N LEU A 30 0.08 -10.09 -12.34
CA LEU A 30 -0.75 -10.97 -13.16
C LEU A 30 -1.51 -10.20 -14.23
N ILE A 31 -2.11 -9.05 -13.88
CA ILE A 31 -2.78 -8.19 -14.87
C ILE A 31 -1.78 -7.73 -15.93
N GLY A 32 -0.62 -7.21 -15.53
CA GLY A 32 0.37 -6.74 -16.50
C GLY A 32 0.91 -7.84 -17.42
N VAL A 33 1.09 -9.07 -16.92
CA VAL A 33 1.60 -10.20 -17.69
C VAL A 33 0.52 -10.79 -18.60
N PHE A 34 -0.63 -11.15 -18.05
CA PHE A 34 -1.65 -11.88 -18.80
C PHE A 34 -2.56 -10.98 -19.62
N VAL A 35 -2.95 -9.82 -19.08
CA VAL A 35 -3.88 -8.90 -19.77
C VAL A 35 -3.12 -8.02 -20.75
N PHE A 36 -1.99 -7.43 -20.33
CA PHE A 36 -1.23 -6.53 -21.21
C PHE A 36 -0.13 -7.22 -22.01
N LYS A 37 0.09 -8.52 -21.78
CA LYS A 37 1.11 -9.30 -22.48
C LYS A 37 2.49 -8.65 -22.41
N ASN A 38 2.82 -8.06 -21.25
CA ASN A 38 4.15 -7.48 -21.03
C ASN A 38 5.21 -8.57 -21.21
N PRO A 39 6.22 -8.37 -22.08
CA PRO A 39 7.29 -9.33 -22.27
C PRO A 39 8.19 -9.33 -21.04
N ILE A 40 7.93 -10.26 -20.12
CA ILE A 40 8.77 -10.46 -18.94
C ILE A 40 9.54 -11.77 -19.03
N THR A 41 10.78 -11.77 -18.57
CA THR A 41 11.64 -12.96 -18.58
C THR A 41 11.36 -13.85 -17.37
N ASN A 42 11.76 -15.12 -17.43
CA ASN A 42 11.68 -16.01 -16.27
C ASN A 42 12.50 -15.50 -15.08
N ILE A 43 13.62 -14.81 -15.34
CA ILE A 43 14.46 -14.18 -14.30
C ILE A 43 13.69 -13.04 -13.62
N GLN A 44 12.96 -12.23 -14.39
CA GLN A 44 12.13 -11.16 -13.84
C GLN A 44 10.98 -11.72 -13.00
N ILE A 45 10.33 -12.80 -13.44
CA ILE A 45 9.29 -13.48 -12.64
C ILE A 45 9.87 -13.96 -11.30
N ALA A 46 11.01 -14.65 -11.32
CA ALA A 46 11.68 -15.11 -10.10
C ALA A 46 12.06 -13.93 -9.18
N SER A 47 12.52 -12.82 -9.76
CA SER A 47 12.87 -11.59 -9.04
C SER A 47 11.66 -10.95 -8.37
N ILE A 48 10.53 -10.86 -9.07
CA ILE A 48 9.26 -10.35 -8.53
C ILE A 48 8.78 -11.22 -7.36
N CYS A 49 8.83 -12.54 -7.50
CA CYS A 49 8.48 -13.46 -6.43
C CYS A 49 9.39 -13.27 -5.21
N SER A 50 10.71 -13.18 -5.43
CA SER A 50 11.69 -12.94 -4.36
C SER A 50 11.43 -11.63 -3.61
N ILE A 51 11.21 -10.52 -4.34
CA ILE A 51 10.88 -9.22 -3.74
C ILE A 51 9.58 -9.30 -2.94
N THR A 52 8.53 -9.91 -3.49
CA THR A 52 7.22 -10.00 -2.84
C THR A 52 7.30 -10.81 -1.55
N ILE A 53 7.96 -11.97 -1.57
CA ILE A 53 8.18 -12.78 -0.38
C ILE A 53 9.01 -12.02 0.65
N GLY A 54 10.05 -11.31 0.21
CA GLY A 54 10.89 -10.51 1.11
C GLY A 54 10.11 -9.38 1.79
N ILE A 55 9.22 -8.69 1.08
CA ILE A 55 8.32 -7.66 1.65
C ILE A 55 7.40 -8.27 2.72
N ILE A 56 6.83 -9.45 2.45
CA ILE A 56 5.98 -10.17 3.41
C ILE A 56 6.78 -10.52 4.67
N LEU A 57 7.99 -11.07 4.51
CA LEU A 57 8.88 -11.42 5.62
C LEU A 57 9.28 -10.22 6.49
N LEU A 58 9.46 -9.04 5.88
CA LEU A 58 9.74 -7.79 6.60
C LEU A 58 8.57 -7.34 7.46
N THR A 59 7.36 -7.50 6.93
CA THR A 59 6.14 -6.92 7.50
C THR A 59 5.58 -7.75 8.66
N ILE A 60 5.85 -9.06 8.66
CA ILE A 60 5.49 -9.94 9.77
C ILE A 60 6.32 -9.54 11.00
N LYS A 61 5.64 -8.98 12.02
CA LYS A 61 6.19 -8.77 13.37
C LYS A 61 5.32 -9.60 14.31
N ASP A 62 5.90 -10.64 14.93
CA ASP A 62 5.30 -11.62 15.86
C ASP A 62 3.78 -11.79 15.79
N PHE A 63 3.33 -13.01 15.44
CA PHE A 63 1.92 -13.40 15.49
C PHE A 63 1.40 -13.52 16.94
N ARG A 64 1.25 -12.39 17.65
CA ARG A 64 0.53 -12.34 18.91
C ARG A 64 -0.95 -12.11 18.61
N PHE A 65 -1.67 -13.21 18.40
CA PHE A 65 -3.12 -13.16 18.32
C PHE A 65 -3.68 -12.79 19.69
N THR A 66 -4.17 -11.56 19.85
CA THR A 66 -4.88 -11.15 21.07
C THR A 66 -6.36 -11.50 20.90
N GLU A 67 -7.08 -11.88 21.96
CA GLU A 67 -8.51 -12.27 21.91
C GLU A 67 -9.42 -11.25 21.19
N LYS A 68 -9.01 -9.98 21.09
CA LYS A 68 -9.68 -8.91 20.33
C LYS A 68 -9.69 -9.12 18.80
N GLN A 69 -8.96 -10.11 18.27
CA GLN A 69 -8.86 -10.44 16.83
C GLN A 69 -9.94 -11.42 16.33
N LYS A 70 -11.00 -11.66 17.09
CA LYS A 70 -12.15 -12.48 16.67
C LYS A 70 -13.04 -11.83 15.60
N SER A 71 -12.70 -10.62 15.16
CA SER A 71 -13.44 -9.86 14.17
C SER A 71 -13.06 -10.23 12.73
N ASN A 72 -13.95 -9.94 11.79
CA ASN A 72 -13.88 -10.31 10.38
C ASN A 72 -12.88 -9.47 9.57
N TRP A 73 -11.74 -9.08 10.17
CA TRP A 73 -10.73 -8.14 9.64
C TRP A 73 -10.10 -8.59 8.32
N PHE A 74 -10.06 -9.90 8.08
CA PHE A 74 -9.47 -10.50 6.90
C PHE A 74 -10.26 -10.17 5.62
N ILE A 75 -11.60 -10.14 5.70
CA ILE A 75 -12.46 -9.81 4.55
C ILE A 75 -12.20 -8.39 4.00
N PRO A 76 -12.25 -7.31 4.81
CA PRO A 76 -11.94 -5.98 4.32
C PRO A 76 -10.46 -5.88 3.88
N ALA A 77 -9.52 -6.57 4.53
CA ALA A 77 -8.13 -6.62 4.05
C ALA A 77 -8.02 -7.24 2.64
N LEU A 78 -8.79 -8.29 2.36
CA LEU A 78 -8.84 -8.93 1.05
C LEU A 78 -9.44 -8.01 -0.03
N TYR A 79 -10.54 -7.29 0.28
CA TYR A 79 -11.09 -6.29 -0.64
C TYR A 79 -10.12 -5.14 -0.90
N ALA A 80 -9.34 -4.73 0.11
CA ALA A 80 -8.28 -3.75 -0.08
C ALA A 80 -7.19 -4.26 -1.01
N MET A 81 -6.70 -5.49 -0.78
CA MET A 81 -5.69 -6.17 -1.59
C MET A 81 -6.13 -6.26 -3.07
N ILE A 82 -7.35 -6.72 -3.32
CA ILE A 82 -7.91 -6.83 -4.67
C ILE A 82 -8.01 -5.45 -5.31
N GLY A 83 -8.54 -4.46 -4.58
CA GLY A 83 -8.71 -3.10 -5.09
C GLY A 83 -7.38 -2.43 -5.46
N TRP A 84 -6.35 -2.55 -4.63
CA TRP A 84 -5.02 -2.03 -4.95
C TRP A 84 -4.34 -2.83 -6.07
N GLY A 85 -4.56 -4.15 -6.11
CA GLY A 85 -4.06 -5.01 -7.17
C GLY A 85 -4.59 -4.61 -8.55
N ILE A 86 -5.91 -4.41 -8.64
CA ILE A 86 -6.58 -3.96 -9.86
C ILE A 86 -6.12 -2.54 -10.23
N TRP A 87 -6.12 -1.61 -9.28
CA TRP A 87 -5.62 -0.24 -9.53
C TRP A 87 -4.20 -0.24 -10.08
N GLY A 88 -3.31 -1.03 -9.47
CA GLY A 88 -1.94 -1.19 -9.90
C GLY A 88 -1.87 -1.67 -11.34
N GLY A 89 -2.61 -2.71 -11.71
CA GLY A 89 -2.71 -3.16 -13.10
C GLY A 89 -3.20 -2.04 -14.04
N PHE A 90 -4.35 -1.45 -13.77
CA PHE A 90 -4.94 -0.40 -14.63
C PHE A 90 -4.06 0.84 -14.81
N SER A 91 -3.18 1.15 -13.84
CA SER A 91 -2.22 2.26 -13.95
C SER A 91 -1.34 2.15 -15.21
N GLY A 92 -1.00 0.92 -15.64
CA GLY A 92 -0.17 0.68 -16.82
C GLY A 92 -0.83 1.11 -18.14
N ILE A 93 -2.16 1.08 -18.22
CA ILE A 93 -2.91 1.64 -19.36
C ILE A 93 -3.07 3.15 -19.17
N ALA A 94 -3.39 3.61 -17.96
CA ALA A 94 -3.66 5.01 -17.68
C ALA A 94 -2.50 5.92 -18.13
N VAL A 95 -1.25 5.51 -17.87
CA VAL A 95 -0.04 6.26 -18.29
C VAL A 95 0.23 6.29 -19.78
N LYS A 96 -0.41 5.42 -20.57
CA LYS A 96 -0.29 5.40 -22.04
C LYS A 96 -1.30 6.35 -22.70
N ILE A 97 -2.45 6.53 -22.06
CA ILE A 97 -3.55 7.37 -22.58
C ILE A 97 -3.41 8.82 -22.07
N VAL A 98 -2.96 8.98 -20.83
CA VAL A 98 -2.90 10.27 -20.13
C VAL A 98 -1.47 10.52 -19.66
N LYS A 99 -0.98 11.75 -19.84
CA LYS A 99 0.33 12.17 -19.32
C LYS A 99 0.42 11.87 -17.81
N PRO A 100 1.53 11.30 -17.30
CA PRO A 100 1.66 10.90 -15.90
C PRO A 100 1.23 11.97 -14.88
N ILE A 101 1.60 13.23 -15.12
CA ILE A 101 1.24 14.37 -14.26
C ILE A 101 -0.27 14.61 -14.17
N ASN A 102 -1.02 14.32 -15.24
CA ASN A 102 -2.46 14.57 -15.32
C ASN A 102 -3.28 13.45 -14.67
N ILE A 103 -2.73 12.24 -14.47
CA ILE A 103 -3.46 11.11 -13.86
C ILE A 103 -3.91 11.46 -12.44
N ASN A 104 -3.08 12.18 -11.68
CA ASN A 104 -3.44 12.65 -10.34
C ASN A 104 -4.63 13.61 -10.34
N LEU A 105 -4.86 14.38 -11.41
CA LEU A 105 -6.03 15.25 -11.52
C LEU A 105 -7.31 14.42 -11.61
N PHE A 106 -7.31 13.36 -12.42
CA PHE A 106 -8.44 12.42 -12.49
C PHE A 106 -8.67 11.74 -11.15
N PHE A 107 -7.59 11.30 -10.48
CA PHE A 107 -7.68 10.72 -9.14
C PHE A 107 -8.30 11.71 -8.16
N ALA A 108 -7.82 12.96 -8.11
CA ALA A 108 -8.35 13.99 -7.21
C ALA A 108 -9.83 14.30 -7.50
N PHE A 109 -10.19 14.47 -8.78
CA PHE A 109 -11.56 14.80 -9.19
C PHE A 109 -12.56 13.70 -8.80
N LEU A 110 -12.18 12.42 -8.94
CA LEU A 110 -13.03 11.29 -8.57
C LEU A 110 -12.99 11.00 -7.06
N ALA A 111 -11.83 11.14 -6.43
CA ALA A 111 -11.65 10.84 -5.02
C ALA A 111 -12.38 11.84 -4.12
N LEU A 112 -12.36 13.14 -4.45
CA LEU A 112 -13.01 14.19 -3.66
C LEU A 112 -14.49 13.90 -3.33
N PRO A 113 -15.39 13.66 -4.31
CA PRO A 113 -16.79 13.38 -4.00
C PRO A 113 -16.97 12.08 -3.21
N ILE A 114 -16.16 11.05 -3.49
CA ILE A 114 -16.19 9.78 -2.74
C ILE A 114 -15.82 10.02 -1.27
N TRP A 115 -14.75 10.76 -1.01
CA TRP A 115 -14.30 11.09 0.35
C TRP A 115 -15.29 12.01 1.08
N ILE A 116 -15.87 12.99 0.39
CA ILE A 116 -16.92 13.86 0.95
C ILE A 116 -18.16 13.04 1.33
N ALA A 117 -18.64 12.19 0.43
CA ALA A 117 -19.79 11.33 0.70
C ALA A 117 -19.51 10.39 1.90
N TYR A 118 -18.33 9.76 1.94
CA TYR A 118 -17.90 8.93 3.06
C TYR A 118 -17.86 9.72 4.38
N TYR A 119 -17.28 10.92 4.39
CA TYR A 119 -17.24 11.80 5.55
C TYR A 119 -18.64 12.20 6.03
N LEU A 120 -19.56 12.52 5.11
CA LEU A 120 -20.93 12.88 5.45
C LEU A 120 -21.72 11.69 6.02
N ILE A 121 -21.58 10.49 5.44
CA ILE A 121 -22.28 9.29 5.90
C ILE A 121 -21.76 8.88 7.29
N THR A 122 -20.44 8.76 7.45
CA THR A 122 -19.83 8.34 8.73
C THR A 122 -19.97 9.41 9.81
N GLY A 123 -19.86 10.69 9.46
CA GLY A 123 -20.11 11.81 10.36
C GLY A 123 -21.57 11.90 10.84
N ARG A 124 -22.54 11.47 10.01
CA ARG A 124 -23.95 11.35 10.40
C ARG A 124 -24.23 10.10 11.24
N LEU A 125 -23.59 8.97 10.94
CA LEU A 125 -23.71 7.73 11.71
C LEU A 125 -23.13 7.86 13.12
N ARG A 126 -22.00 8.56 13.28
CA ARG A 126 -21.37 8.80 14.58
C ARG A 126 -22.21 9.69 15.50
N LYS A 127 -22.97 10.65 14.94
CA LYS A 127 -23.95 11.47 15.69
C LYS A 127 -25.14 10.67 16.24
N ARG A 128 -25.42 9.47 15.70
CA ARG A 128 -26.57 8.65 16.13
C ARG A 128 -26.24 7.66 17.26
N GLY A 129 -24.95 7.45 17.56
CA GLY A 129 -24.51 6.40 18.49
C GLY A 129 -23.73 6.87 19.74
N GLU A 130 -23.37 8.15 19.87
CA GLU A 130 -22.40 8.58 20.90
C GLU A 130 -22.99 9.60 21.89
N ASN A 131 -23.82 9.11 22.82
CA ASN A 131 -23.84 9.62 24.18
C ASN A 131 -22.60 9.02 24.89
N ARG A 132 -21.48 9.78 24.96
CA ARG A 132 -20.49 9.83 26.06
C ARG A 132 -19.11 10.34 25.61
N THR A 133 -18.80 11.57 26.03
CA THR A 133 -17.51 11.95 26.64
C THR A 133 -16.20 11.70 25.87
N THR A 134 -16.12 12.02 24.58
CA THR A 134 -14.83 12.42 23.99
C THR A 134 -14.94 13.86 23.49
N ARG A 135 -14.26 14.77 24.20
CA ARG A 135 -14.16 16.19 23.84
C ARG A 135 -13.69 16.29 22.38
N HIS A 136 -14.52 16.91 21.54
CA HIS A 136 -14.11 17.45 20.26
C HIS A 136 -13.11 18.61 20.50
N THR A 137 -11.87 18.30 20.84
CA THR A 137 -10.78 19.26 20.65
C THR A 137 -10.39 19.21 19.18
N LEU A 138 -10.51 20.33 18.48
CA LEU A 138 -9.91 20.49 17.15
C LEU A 138 -8.45 20.01 17.21
N PRO A 139 -7.96 19.26 16.20
CA PRO A 139 -6.58 18.80 16.19
C PRO A 139 -5.65 20.01 16.36
N PRO A 140 -4.60 19.92 17.19
CA PRO A 140 -3.61 20.99 17.31
C PRO A 140 -3.00 21.32 15.94
N ARG A 141 -2.58 22.58 15.74
CA ARG A 141 -2.03 23.07 14.46
C ARG A 141 -0.89 22.21 13.89
N LYS A 142 -0.13 21.54 14.76
CA LYS A 142 0.95 20.62 14.38
C LYS A 142 0.43 19.39 13.65
N ASP A 143 -0.73 18.86 14.03
CA ASP A 143 -1.31 17.66 13.41
C ASP A 143 -1.82 17.96 11.99
N TYR A 144 -2.35 19.18 11.79
CA TYR A 144 -2.66 19.66 10.45
C TYR A 144 -1.42 19.80 9.56
N LEU A 145 -0.30 20.26 10.12
CA LEU A 145 0.96 20.35 9.38
C LEU A 145 1.45 18.97 8.95
N PHE A 146 1.37 17.95 9.82
CA PHE A 146 1.70 16.57 9.46
C PHE A 146 0.74 16.00 8.41
N ALA A 147 -0.56 16.33 8.47
CA ALA A 147 -1.52 15.92 7.46
C ALA A 147 -1.20 16.53 6.09
N VAL A 148 -0.92 17.84 6.02
CA VAL A 148 -0.54 18.52 4.77
C VAL A 148 0.79 17.98 4.24
N GLY A 149 1.79 17.78 5.12
CA GLY A 149 3.08 17.21 4.75
C GLY A 149 2.95 15.81 4.14
N SER A 150 2.16 14.93 4.75
CA SER A 150 1.94 13.58 4.22
C SER A 150 1.20 13.59 2.87
N ALA A 151 0.25 14.50 2.68
CA ALA A 151 -0.45 14.67 1.41
C ALA A 151 0.49 15.14 0.28
N LEU A 152 1.40 16.06 0.57
CA LEU A 152 2.41 16.53 -0.39
C LEU A 152 3.35 15.40 -0.79
N VAL A 153 3.94 14.70 0.19
CA VAL A 153 4.85 13.57 -0.06
C VAL A 153 4.15 12.46 -0.85
N SER A 154 2.91 12.13 -0.49
CA SER A 154 2.10 11.14 -1.21
C SER A 154 1.84 11.55 -2.65
N SER A 155 1.52 12.83 -2.89
CA SER A 155 1.25 13.36 -4.24
C SER A 155 2.52 13.40 -5.10
N THR A 156 3.66 13.78 -4.53
CA THR A 156 4.95 13.72 -5.23
C THR A 156 5.34 12.27 -5.53
N GLY A 157 5.16 11.37 -4.57
CA GLY A 157 5.42 9.94 -4.73
C GLY A 157 4.56 9.31 -5.83
N SER A 158 3.29 9.70 -5.94
CA SER A 158 2.41 9.19 -7.00
C SER A 158 2.83 9.68 -8.39
N ILE A 159 3.32 10.92 -8.52
CA ILE A 159 3.88 11.41 -9.79
C ILE A 159 5.09 10.55 -10.20
N LEU A 160 6.03 10.31 -9.28
CA LEU A 160 7.20 9.48 -9.54
C LEU A 160 6.81 8.05 -9.90
N TYR A 161 5.81 7.49 -9.22
CA TYR A 161 5.24 6.19 -9.55
C TYR A 161 4.71 6.15 -10.99
N TYR A 162 3.88 7.12 -11.39
CA TYR A 162 3.32 7.14 -12.75
C TYR A 162 4.38 7.38 -13.82
N ILE A 163 5.43 8.16 -13.53
CA ILE A 163 6.59 8.28 -14.42
C ILE A 163 7.30 6.94 -14.56
N ALA A 164 7.54 6.22 -13.46
CA ALA A 164 8.19 4.91 -13.50
C ALA A 164 7.37 3.89 -14.31
N VAL A 165 6.05 3.84 -14.13
CA VAL A 165 5.14 2.99 -14.92
C VAL A 165 5.04 3.42 -16.39
N ASN A 166 5.34 4.68 -16.70
CA ASN A 166 5.43 5.14 -18.09
C ASN A 166 6.75 4.71 -18.76
N LEU A 167 7.85 4.68 -18.00
CA LEU A 167 9.17 4.28 -18.48
C LEU A 167 9.37 2.76 -18.56
N SER A 168 8.65 1.98 -17.75
CA SER A 168 8.81 0.53 -17.66
C SER A 168 7.47 -0.18 -17.40
N TYR A 169 7.46 -1.50 -17.48
CA TYR A 169 6.24 -2.28 -17.31
C TYR A 169 5.72 -2.22 -15.87
N VAL A 170 4.41 -2.08 -15.74
CA VAL A 170 3.70 -2.09 -14.45
C VAL A 170 4.02 -3.32 -13.60
N SER A 171 4.26 -4.47 -14.24
CA SER A 171 4.66 -5.74 -13.61
C SER A 171 6.05 -5.68 -12.96
N LEU A 172 6.96 -4.83 -13.44
CA LEU A 172 8.31 -4.66 -12.88
C LEU A 172 8.35 -3.52 -11.86
N VAL A 173 7.60 -2.43 -12.12
CA VAL A 173 7.64 -1.22 -11.29
C VAL A 173 6.94 -1.42 -9.94
N ILE A 174 5.78 -2.07 -9.91
CA ILE A 174 4.97 -2.21 -8.69
C ILE A 174 5.70 -2.95 -7.55
N PRO A 175 6.38 -4.09 -7.78
CA PRO A 175 7.19 -4.74 -6.76
C PRO A 175 8.24 -3.82 -6.15
N VAL A 176 8.92 -3.02 -6.99
CA VAL A 176 9.96 -2.06 -6.55
C VAL A 176 9.34 -0.91 -5.75
N CYS A 177 8.17 -0.40 -6.15
CA CYS A 177 7.49 0.66 -5.41
C CYS A 177 6.92 0.18 -4.06
N ASN A 178 6.67 -1.12 -3.88
CA ASN A 178 6.18 -1.70 -2.62
C ASN A 178 7.27 -1.98 -1.58
N LEU A 179 8.48 -1.48 -1.81
CA LEU A 179 9.60 -1.58 -0.88
C LEU A 179 9.54 -0.63 0.33
N TYR A 180 8.46 0.14 0.48
CA TYR A 180 8.27 1.06 1.61
C TYR A 180 8.47 0.44 3.00
N PRO A 181 8.23 -0.86 3.27
CA PRO A 181 8.53 -1.45 4.58
C PRO A 181 10.02 -1.41 4.94
N LEU A 182 10.93 -1.31 3.96
CA LEU A 182 12.35 -1.11 4.23
C LEU A 182 12.60 0.20 5.00
N ILE A 183 11.85 1.26 4.71
CA ILE A 183 11.99 2.54 5.43
C ILE A 183 11.64 2.35 6.91
N SER A 184 10.59 1.56 7.21
CA SER A 184 10.24 1.23 8.59
C SER A 184 11.34 0.42 9.28
N VAL A 185 11.97 -0.51 8.58
CA VAL A 185 13.06 -1.33 9.14
C VAL A 185 14.31 -0.48 9.38
N ILE A 186 14.66 0.41 8.46
CA ILE A 186 15.76 1.37 8.63
C ILE A 186 15.49 2.25 9.86
N TYR A 187 14.27 2.75 10.01
CA TYR A 187 13.87 3.52 11.19
C TYR A 187 13.98 2.71 12.50
N ASP A 188 13.58 1.44 12.49
CA ASP A 188 13.71 0.55 13.66
C ASP A 188 15.19 0.34 14.03
N VAL A 189 16.08 0.15 13.04
CA VAL A 189 17.52 0.02 13.24
C VAL A 189 18.11 1.30 13.86
N PHE A 190 17.71 2.48 13.39
CA PHE A 190 18.11 3.75 14.00
C PHE A 190 17.68 3.87 15.46
N ASN A 191 16.53 3.28 15.82
CA ASN A 191 16.05 3.20 17.20
C ASN A 191 16.65 2.04 18.01
N LYS A 192 17.70 1.38 17.50
CA LYS A 192 18.37 0.23 18.12
C LYS A 192 17.48 -1.02 18.27
N ASN A 193 16.38 -1.09 17.51
CA ASN A 193 15.55 -2.29 17.39
C ASN A 193 16.01 -3.08 16.16
N TYR A 194 16.82 -4.11 16.38
CA TYR A 194 17.40 -4.86 15.27
C TYR A 194 16.39 -5.82 14.61
N PRO A 195 16.48 -6.02 13.28
CA PRO A 195 15.59 -6.92 12.56
C PRO A 195 15.78 -8.37 13.00
N LYS A 196 14.69 -9.12 13.01
CA LYS A 196 14.73 -10.57 13.27
C LYS A 196 15.34 -11.33 12.09
N LEU A 197 15.71 -12.60 12.32
CA LEU A 197 16.31 -13.45 11.29
C LEU A 197 15.45 -13.51 10.01
N HIS A 198 14.13 -13.66 10.14
CA HIS A 198 13.23 -13.67 8.98
C HIS A 198 13.21 -12.33 8.22
N GLN A 199 13.36 -11.19 8.91
CA GLN A 199 13.44 -9.88 8.28
C GLN A 199 14.77 -9.72 7.54
N TRP A 200 15.88 -10.18 8.11
CA TRP A 200 17.18 -10.21 7.41
C TRP A 200 17.12 -11.03 6.12
N ILE A 201 16.51 -12.23 6.17
CA ILE A 201 16.27 -13.04 4.97
C ILE A 201 15.43 -12.24 3.96
N GLY A 202 14.38 -11.56 4.43
CA GLY A 202 13.54 -10.72 3.57
C GLY A 202 14.31 -9.58 2.89
N ILE A 203 15.22 -8.91 3.61
CA ILE A 203 16.10 -7.87 3.04
C ILE A 203 17.00 -8.46 1.95
N ILE A 204 17.64 -9.60 2.20
CA ILE A 204 18.52 -10.26 1.23
C ILE A 204 17.72 -10.65 -0.03
N MET A 205 16.52 -11.22 0.14
CA MET A 205 15.62 -11.58 -0.96
C MET A 205 15.19 -10.37 -1.81
N ILE A 206 14.94 -9.24 -1.16
CA ILE A 206 14.63 -7.97 -1.85
C ILE A 206 15.83 -7.47 -2.64
N ILE A 207 17.03 -7.39 -2.03
CA ILE A 207 18.23 -6.85 -2.68
C ILE A 207 18.61 -7.71 -3.89
N THR A 208 18.62 -9.03 -3.71
CA THR A 208 18.89 -9.99 -4.79
C THR A 208 17.86 -9.87 -5.90
N GLY A 209 16.57 -9.83 -5.57
CA GLY A 209 15.51 -9.64 -6.55
C GLY A 209 15.63 -8.31 -7.31
N LEU A 210 15.97 -7.21 -6.63
CA LEU A 210 16.20 -5.91 -7.27
C LEU A 210 17.37 -5.90 -8.25
N PHE A 211 18.43 -6.66 -7.95
CA PHE A 211 19.56 -6.78 -8.85
C PHE A 211 19.19 -7.53 -10.13
N PHE A 212 18.41 -8.61 -10.01
CA PHE A 212 18.02 -9.44 -11.15
C PHE A 212 16.83 -8.91 -11.95
N ILE A 213 15.96 -8.07 -11.36
CA ILE A 213 14.80 -7.52 -12.06
C ILE A 213 15.19 -6.58 -13.22
N GLN A 214 16.42 -6.06 -13.21
CA GLN A 214 16.97 -5.18 -14.26
C GLN A 214 17.55 -5.96 -15.46
N ARG A 215 17.73 -7.28 -15.33
CA ARG A 215 18.23 -8.15 -16.38
C ARG A 215 17.08 -8.77 -17.19
#